data_AF-A0AAQ4QSW1-F1
#
_entry.id   AF-A0AAQ4QSW1-F1
#
_cell.length_a   1.000
_cell.length_b   1.000
_cell.length_c   1.000
_cell.angle_alpha   90.00
_cell.angle_beta   90.00
_cell.angle_gamma   90.00
#
_symmetry.space_group_name_H-M   'P 1'
#
loop_
_entity.id
_entity.type
_entity.pdbx_description
1 polymer ?
#
loop_
_entity_poly.entity_id
_entity_poly.type
_entity_poly.pdbx_seq_one_letter_code
_entity_poly.pdbx_strand_id
1 'polypeptide(L)'
;MAANETEVNNIAGVEATVNRWIVDYYSHLALDFFKNKKYAEFCGIRDVLQSVLVRPLESSDVTQTKIRVLQFLSRINDGEHLGEINRGFHVCLLVSLFVFFL
;
A
#
# COMPACT_ATOMS: atom_id res chain seq x y z
N MET A 1 34.47 15.34 10.87
CA MET A 1 33.61 14.41 10.11
C MET A 1 32.34 13.99 10.88
N ALA A 2 32.18 14.25 12.19
CA ALA A 2 30.99 13.82 12.96
C ALA A 2 29.75 14.74 12.89
N ALA A 3 29.92 16.02 12.50
CA ALA A 3 28.82 16.98 12.49
C ALA A 3 27.82 16.76 11.33
N ASN A 4 28.28 16.26 10.18
CA ASN A 4 27.40 16.05 9.02
C ASN A 4 26.52 14.79 9.15
N GLU A 5 27.03 13.73 9.78
CA GLU A 5 26.28 12.48 10.01
C GLU A 5 25.08 12.71 10.93
N THR A 6 25.22 13.59 11.92
CA THR A 6 24.14 13.87 12.89
C THR A 6 22.98 14.63 12.24
N GLU A 7 23.26 15.58 11.34
CA GLU A 7 22.23 16.31 10.58
C GLU A 7 21.53 15.41 9.55
N VAL A 8 22.28 14.57 8.82
CA VAL A 8 21.70 13.65 7.82
C VAL A 8 20.78 12.61 8.48
N ASN A 9 21.15 12.12 9.67
CA ASN A 9 20.31 11.21 10.45
C ASN A 9 19.00 11.86 10.91
N ASN A 10 19.04 13.15 11.26
CA ASN A 10 17.83 13.89 11.62
C ASN A 10 16.90 14.09 10.42
N ILE A 11 17.45 14.38 9.24
CA ILE A 11 16.66 14.52 7.99
C ILE A 11 16.00 13.19 7.62
N ALA A 12 16.74 12.08 7.67
CA ALA A 12 16.20 10.75 7.38
C ALA A 12 15.11 10.33 8.39
N GLY A 13 15.26 10.70 9.67
CA GLY A 13 14.25 10.46 10.69
C GLY A 13 12.96 11.25 10.44
N VAL A 14 13.07 12.54 10.10
CA VAL A 14 11.90 13.38 9.73
C VAL A 14 11.23 12.84 8.47
N GLU A 15 12.01 12.48 7.44
CA GLU A 15 11.48 11.87 6.22
C GLU A 15 10.70 10.58 6.53
N ALA A 16 11.25 9.69 7.37
CA ALA A 16 10.60 8.44 7.75
C ALA A 16 9.26 8.66 8.47
N THR A 17 9.19 9.65 9.36
CA THR A 17 7.95 10.02 10.07
C THR A 17 6.91 10.61 9.12
N VAL A 18 7.32 11.51 8.21
CA VAL A 18 6.42 12.10 7.20
C VAL A 18 5.90 11.02 6.25
N ASN A 19 6.76 10.14 5.77
CA ASN A 19 6.36 9.03 4.91
C ASN A 19 5.36 8.08 5.60
N ARG A 20 5.52 7.84 6.91
CA ARG A 20 4.52 7.09 7.70
C ARG A 20 3.16 7.79 7.71
N TRP A 21 3.13 9.11 7.93
CA TRP A 21 1.88 9.88 7.89
C TRP A 21 1.22 9.86 6.52
N ILE A 22 2.01 9.93 5.45
CA ILE A 22 1.54 9.82 4.07
C ILE A 22 0.89 8.45 3.85
N VAL A 23 1.57 7.36 4.25
CA VAL A 23 1.03 6.00 4.17
C VAL A 23 -0.28 5.90 4.95
N ASP A 24 -0.32 6.43 6.18
CA ASP A 24 -1.51 6.38 7.01
C ASP A 24 -2.69 7.12 6.37
N TYR A 25 -2.49 8.35 5.91
CA TYR A 25 -3.52 9.15 5.26
C TYR A 25 -4.07 8.47 4.00
N TYR A 26 -3.18 8.08 3.08
CA TYR A 26 -3.60 7.47 1.82
C TYR A 26 -4.17 6.07 1.99
N SER A 27 -3.79 5.33 3.04
CA SER A 27 -4.45 4.07 3.38
C SER A 27 -5.93 4.27 3.72
N HIS A 28 -6.26 5.31 4.50
CA HIS A 28 -7.66 5.63 4.80
C HIS A 28 -8.42 6.05 3.55
N LEU A 29 -7.82 6.88 2.70
CA LEU A 29 -8.45 7.35 1.47
C LEU A 29 -8.67 6.21 0.46
N ALA A 30 -7.68 5.32 0.31
CA ALA A 30 -7.80 4.14 -0.54
C ALA A 30 -8.94 3.23 -0.07
N LEU A 31 -9.09 3.01 1.24
CA LEU A 31 -10.21 2.23 1.79
C LEU A 31 -11.55 2.90 1.49
N ASP A 32 -11.65 4.23 1.60
CA ASP A 32 -12.88 4.96 1.30
C ASP A 32 -13.24 4.86 -0.19
N PHE A 33 -12.27 5.06 -1.09
CA PHE A 33 -12.50 4.90 -2.52
C PHE A 33 -12.89 3.48 -2.90
N PHE A 34 -12.21 2.47 -2.34
CA PHE A 34 -12.54 1.06 -2.59
C PHE A 34 -13.97 0.72 -2.13
N LYS A 35 -14.37 1.16 -0.93
CA LYS A 35 -15.74 0.96 -0.40
C LYS A 35 -16.81 1.63 -1.27
N ASN A 36 -16.50 2.81 -1.79
CA ASN A 36 -17.41 3.58 -2.65
C ASN A 36 -17.31 3.19 -4.14
N LYS A 37 -16.62 2.09 -4.48
CA LYS A 37 -16.41 1.60 -5.86
C LYS A 37 -15.75 2.63 -6.80
N LYS A 38 -14.99 3.57 -6.24
CA LYS A 38 -14.21 4.59 -6.95
C LYS A 38 -12.85 4.02 -7.33
N TYR A 39 -12.85 3.03 -8.20
CA TYR A 39 -11.66 2.22 -8.49
C TYR A 39 -10.56 2.99 -9.25
N ALA A 40 -10.93 3.96 -10.08
CA ALA A 40 -9.96 4.81 -10.77
C ALA A 40 -9.17 5.68 -9.77
N GLU A 41 -9.87 6.29 -8.81
CA GLU A 41 -9.26 7.08 -7.75
C GLU A 41 -8.44 6.19 -6.79
N PHE A 42 -8.94 5.00 -6.47
CA PHE A 42 -8.19 3.99 -5.72
C PHE A 42 -6.85 3.65 -6.41
N CYS A 43 -6.85 3.39 -7.73
CA CYS A 43 -5.62 3.15 -8.49
C CYS A 43 -4.66 4.34 -8.42
N GLY A 44 -5.15 5.56 -8.55
CA GLY A 44 -4.31 6.76 -8.40
C GLY A 44 -3.64 6.85 -7.02
N ILE A 45 -4.37 6.52 -5.94
CA ILE A 45 -3.80 6.49 -4.59
C ILE A 45 -2.78 5.36 -4.42
N ARG A 46 -3.05 4.19 -5.00
CA ARG A 46 -2.12 3.04 -4.99
C ARG A 46 -0.78 3.44 -5.62
N ASP A 47 -0.80 4.14 -6.74
CA ASP A 47 0.42 4.54 -7.46
C ASP A 47 1.23 5.56 -6.65
N VAL A 48 0.57 6.51 -5.98
CA VAL A 48 1.22 7.42 -5.01
C VAL A 48 1.87 6.63 -3.88
N LEU A 49 1.15 5.70 -3.27
CA LEU A 49 1.67 4.88 -2.17
C LEU A 49 2.88 4.06 -2.60
N GLN A 50 2.86 3.46 -3.80
CA GLN A 50 4.01 2.71 -4.33
C GLN A 50 5.27 3.58 -4.43
N SER A 51 5.13 4.86 -4.79
CA SER A 51 6.25 5.81 -4.84
C SER A 51 6.80 6.21 -3.46
N VAL A 52 6.00 6.07 -2.40
CA VAL A 52 6.38 6.40 -1.02
C VAL A 52 7.03 5.19 -0.34
N LEU A 53 6.58 3.98 -0.65
CA LEU A 53 7.08 2.74 -0.03
C LEU A 53 8.53 2.38 -0.39
N VAL A 54 9.11 3.04 -1.41
CA VAL A 54 10.53 2.89 -1.76
C VAL A 54 11.45 3.85 -0.99
N ARG A 55 10.88 4.73 -0.15
CA ARG A 55 11.61 5.72 0.65
C ARG A 55 11.77 5.25 2.11
N PRO A 56 12.64 5.89 2.92
CA PRO A 56 12.72 5.60 4.35
C PRO A 56 11.33 5.69 4.99
N LEU A 57 10.93 4.64 5.69
CA LEU A 57 9.62 4.55 6.31
C LEU A 57 9.80 4.03 7.73
N GLU A 58 9.21 4.75 8.69
CA GLU A 58 9.18 4.29 10.07
C GLU A 58 8.33 3.02 10.15
N SER A 59 8.98 1.87 10.39
CA SER A 59 8.31 0.58 10.42
C SER A 59 7.61 0.36 11.75
N SER A 60 6.30 0.20 11.71
CA SER A 60 5.49 -0.33 12.82
C SER A 60 4.64 -1.49 12.32
N ASP A 61 4.23 -2.41 13.21
CA ASP A 61 3.34 -3.52 12.86
C ASP A 61 2.03 -3.03 12.23
N VAL A 62 1.54 -1.89 12.69
CA VAL A 62 0.34 -1.22 12.16
C VAL A 62 0.58 -0.73 10.72
N THR A 63 1.72 -0.08 10.45
CA THR A 63 2.10 0.39 9.11
C THR A 63 2.25 -0.79 8.15
N GLN A 64 2.90 -1.88 8.57
CA GLN A 64 3.04 -3.08 7.76
C GLN A 64 1.69 -3.74 7.44
N THR A 65 0.78 -3.77 8.42
CA THR A 65 -0.57 -4.31 8.24
C THR A 65 -1.34 -3.49 7.19
N LYS A 66 -1.27 -2.15 7.24
CA LYS A 66 -1.91 -1.27 6.24
C LYS A 66 -1.39 -1.56 4.83
N ILE A 67 -0.08 -1.71 4.67
CA ILE A 67 0.55 -2.05 3.38
C ILE A 67 0.02 -3.38 2.85
N ARG A 68 -0.03 -4.42 3.69
CA ARG A 68 -0.54 -5.74 3.31
C ARG A 68 -2.02 -5.68 2.88
N VAL A 69 -2.85 -4.94 3.60
CA VAL A 69 -4.26 -4.73 3.24
C VAL A 69 -4.38 -4.04 1.89
N LEU A 70 -3.60 -2.98 1.64
CA LEU A 70 -3.62 -2.27 0.35
C LEU A 70 -3.16 -3.15 -0.81
N GLN A 71 -2.13 -3.96 -0.61
CA GLN A 71 -1.68 -4.94 -1.60
C GLN A 71 -2.77 -5.98 -1.89
N PHE A 72 -3.48 -6.45 -0.87
CA PHE A 72 -4.59 -7.37 -1.02
C PHE A 72 -5.75 -6.76 -1.81
N LEU A 73 -6.16 -5.52 -1.48
CA LEU A 73 -7.21 -4.80 -2.20
C LEU A 73 -6.84 -4.53 -3.66
N SER A 74 -5.57 -4.21 -3.92
CA SER A 74 -5.07 -4.01 -5.28
C SER A 74 -5.24 -5.29 -6.12
N ARG A 75 -4.92 -6.46 -5.55
CA ARG A 75 -5.11 -7.76 -6.24
C ARG A 75 -6.57 -8.08 -6.50
N ILE A 76 -7.48 -7.73 -5.58
CA ILE A 76 -8.92 -7.91 -5.79
C ILE A 76 -9.39 -7.02 -6.95
N ASN A 77 -9.02 -5.74 -6.92
CA ASN A 77 -9.36 -4.78 -7.98
C ASN A 77 -8.87 -5.26 -9.35
N ASP A 78 -7.61 -5.66 -9.44
CA ASP A 78 -7.01 -6.13 -10.69
C ASP A 78 -7.64 -7.47 -11.15
N GLY A 79 -8.00 -8.36 -10.21
CA GLY A 79 -8.69 -9.61 -10.50
C GLY A 79 -10.13 -9.44 -11.01
N GLU A 80 -10.85 -8.41 -10.55
CA GLU A 80 -12.19 -8.05 -11.06
C GLU A 80 -12.11 -7.57 -12.52
N HIS A 81 -11.08 -6.80 -12.87
CA HIS A 81 -10.84 -6.34 -14.25
C HIS A 81 -10.46 -7.49 -15.21
N LEU A 82 -9.86 -8.58 -14.71
CA LEU A 82 -9.57 -9.77 -15.52
C LEU A 82 -10.81 -10.65 -15.76
N GLY A 83 -11.85 -10.51 -14.94
CA GLY A 83 -13.12 -11.24 -15.07
C GLY A 83 -13.96 -10.82 -16.29
N GLU A 84 -13.74 -9.62 -16.83
CA GLU A 84 -14.40 -9.17 -18.06
C GLU A 84 -13.89 -9.87 -19.33
N ILE A 85 -12.68 -10.46 -19.30
CA ILE A 85 -12.08 -11.15 -20.45
C ILE A 85 -12.27 -12.67 -20.38
N ASN A 86 -12.50 -13.27 -19.22
CA ASN A 86 -12.63 -14.73 -19.15
C ASN A 86 -13.46 -15.21 -17.95
N ARG A 87 -14.66 -15.74 -18.21
CA ARG A 87 -15.56 -16.43 -17.26
C ARG A 87 -14.99 -17.78 -16.76
N GLY A 88 -13.74 -17.80 -16.28
CA GLY A 88 -13.02 -19.02 -15.87
C GLY A 88 -12.01 -18.87 -14.72
N PHE A 89 -11.93 -17.71 -14.03
CA PHE A 89 -10.93 -17.44 -12.99
C PHE A 89 -11.46 -17.58 -11.54
N HIS A 90 -12.43 -18.48 -11.32
CA HIS A 90 -12.99 -18.80 -9.99
C HIS A 90 -11.96 -19.44 -9.00
N VAL A 91 -10.70 -19.56 -9.41
CA VAL A 91 -9.61 -20.23 -8.67
C VAL A 91 -8.55 -19.24 -8.14
N CYS A 92 -8.43 -18.01 -8.68
CA CYS A 92 -7.38 -17.07 -8.22
C CYS A 92 -7.72 -16.39 -6.88
N LEU A 93 -9.02 -16.24 -6.56
CA LEU A 93 -9.51 -15.71 -5.29
C LEU A 93 -9.25 -16.64 -4.08
N LEU A 94 -9.17 -17.96 -4.28
CA LEU A 94 -8.89 -18.90 -3.18
C LEU A 94 -7.39 -19.07 -2.90
N VAL A 95 -6.52 -18.94 -3.91
CA VAL A 95 -5.06 -19.09 -3.74
C VAL A 95 -4.44 -17.87 -3.03
N SER A 96 -4.97 -16.66 -3.24
CA SER A 96 -4.50 -15.48 -2.48
C SER A 96 -4.88 -15.50 -0.99
N LEU A 97 -5.97 -16.21 -0.62
CA LEU A 97 -6.35 -16.44 0.78
C LEU A 97 -5.47 -17.50 1.46
N PHE A 98 -4.92 -18.45 0.71
CA PHE A 98 -4.07 -19.52 1.25
C PHE A 98 -2.60 -19.12 1.41
N VAL A 99 -2.09 -18.21 0.56
CA VAL A 99 -0.68 -17.76 0.60
C VAL A 99 -0.42 -16.68 1.68
N PHE A 100 -1.46 -16.02 2.20
CA PHE A 100 -1.30 -14.99 3.24
C PHE A 100 -1.46 -15.49 4.68
N PHE A 101 -1.84 -16.76 4.87
CA PHE A 101 -2.05 -17.39 6.19
C PHE A 101 -1.05 -18.51 6.51
N LEU A 102 0.01 -18.70 5.69
CA LEU A 102 1.14 -19.59 5.97
C LEU A 102 2.46 -18.83 6.03
#